data_AF-A0A813GAQ5-F1
#
_entry.id   AF-A0A813GAQ5-F1
#
_cell.length_a   1.000
_cell.length_b   1.000
_cell.length_c   1.000
_cell.angle_alpha   90.00
_cell.angle_beta   90.00
_cell.angle_gamma   90.00
#
_symmetry.space_group_name_H-M   'P 1'
#
loop_
_entity.id
_entity.type
_entity.pdbx_description
1 polymer ?
#
loop_
_entity_poly.entity_id
_entity_poly.type
_entity_poly.pdbx_seq_one_letter_code
_entity_poly.pdbx_strand_id
1 'polypeptide(L)'
;MWPPTLDFSGDQAVRVISSPVWLATVLPILLGLLVLRSFVRRKGLSLQDHGSMVWWLMNMLWFHTGCDVLSGYLQVMPILTELYTRMTPSHSHSRWHEARSHLDAVYLLEAFIEVPLCAWMLVLFARQDPGRHVAEVFAATVQFTGTVIYYVPGLVKMEAACWLSHLDRLCGSVWILFPIMIFWRTFDAARRQGFDKAMTPEKKSKAA
;
A
#
# COMPACT_ATOMS: atom_id res chain seq x y z
N MET A 1 4.75 -31.37 -4.66
CA MET A 1 5.92 -31.26 -5.55
C MET A 1 6.56 -29.92 -5.25
N TRP A 2 7.81 -29.93 -4.81
CA TRP A 2 8.53 -28.76 -4.34
C TRP A 2 9.84 -28.67 -5.12
N PRO A 3 10.21 -27.53 -5.73
CA PRO A 3 9.57 -26.19 -5.68
C PRO A 3 8.29 -26.08 -6.51
N PRO A 4 7.46 -25.02 -6.31
CA PRO A 4 6.35 -24.74 -7.19
C PRO A 4 6.85 -24.44 -8.61
N THR A 5 6.28 -25.13 -9.60
CA THR A 5 6.57 -24.93 -11.03
C THR A 5 5.70 -23.82 -11.60
N LEU A 6 6.22 -23.09 -12.58
CA LEU A 6 5.41 -22.15 -13.35
C LEU A 6 4.43 -22.92 -14.24
N ASP A 7 3.16 -22.58 -14.15
CA ASP A 7 2.14 -23.09 -15.07
C ASP A 7 2.21 -22.29 -16.38
N PHE A 8 2.73 -22.92 -17.43
CA PHE A 8 2.79 -22.34 -18.77
C PHE A 8 1.56 -22.64 -19.62
N SER A 9 0.59 -23.43 -19.12
CA SER A 9 -0.66 -23.69 -19.85
C SER A 9 -1.55 -22.45 -19.95
N GLY A 10 -1.44 -21.55 -18.97
CA GLY A 10 -2.30 -20.38 -18.84
C GLY A 10 -3.61 -20.66 -18.09
N ASP A 11 -3.92 -21.91 -17.75
CA ASP A 11 -5.17 -22.26 -17.07
C ASP A 11 -5.29 -21.56 -15.71
N GLN A 12 -4.19 -21.49 -14.95
CA GLN A 12 -4.17 -20.74 -13.70
C GLN A 12 -4.45 -19.24 -13.94
N ALA A 13 -3.85 -18.64 -14.98
CA ALA A 13 -4.05 -17.23 -15.31
C ALA A 13 -5.50 -16.95 -15.69
N VAL A 14 -6.11 -17.79 -16.53
CA VAL A 14 -7.52 -17.70 -16.93
C VAL A 14 -8.42 -17.74 -15.70
N ARG A 15 -8.18 -18.68 -14.78
CA ARG A 15 -8.95 -18.79 -13.53
C ARG A 15 -8.82 -17.56 -12.61
N VAL A 16 -7.65 -16.92 -12.57
CA VAL A 16 -7.46 -15.66 -11.80
C VAL A 16 -8.26 -14.54 -12.45
N ILE A 17 -8.05 -14.28 -13.74
CA ILE A 17 -8.66 -13.13 -14.43
C ILE A 17 -10.18 -13.28 -14.59
N SER A 18 -10.69 -14.51 -14.61
CA SER A 18 -12.14 -14.78 -14.65
C SER A 18 -12.78 -14.80 -13.27
N SER A 19 -12.02 -14.66 -12.18
CA SER A 19 -12.57 -14.68 -10.81
C SER A 19 -13.42 -13.44 -10.56
N PRO A 20 -14.68 -13.59 -10.09
CA PRO A 20 -15.52 -12.44 -9.76
C PRO A 20 -14.90 -11.52 -8.70
N VAL A 21 -14.18 -12.10 -7.73
CA VAL A 21 -13.51 -11.35 -6.66
C VAL A 21 -12.34 -10.54 -7.20
N TRP A 22 -11.58 -11.11 -8.15
CA TRP A 22 -10.50 -10.39 -8.83
C TRP A 22 -11.03 -9.26 -9.69
N LEU A 23 -12.10 -9.50 -10.44
CA LEU A 23 -12.75 -8.47 -11.26
C LEU A 23 -13.32 -7.33 -10.40
N ALA A 24 -13.88 -7.66 -9.24
CA ALA A 24 -14.40 -6.67 -8.30
C ALA A 24 -13.33 -5.73 -7.73
N THR A 25 -12.06 -6.12 -7.71
CA THR A 25 -10.96 -5.24 -7.28
C THR A 25 -10.29 -4.54 -8.46
N VAL A 26 -10.09 -5.24 -9.59
CA VAL A 26 -9.33 -4.72 -10.73
C VAL A 26 -10.14 -3.79 -11.62
N LEU A 27 -11.42 -4.05 -11.85
CA LEU A 27 -12.25 -3.16 -12.68
C LEU A 27 -12.37 -1.75 -12.09
N PRO A 28 -12.60 -1.56 -10.76
CA PRO A 28 -12.56 -0.24 -10.14
C PRO A 28 -11.20 0.44 -10.23
N ILE A 29 -10.09 -0.31 -10.21
CA ILE A 29 -8.75 0.26 -10.40
C ILE A 29 -8.60 0.81 -11.82
N LEU A 30 -8.95 0.02 -12.84
CA LEU A 30 -8.84 0.44 -14.24
C LEU A 30 -9.70 1.69 -14.49
N LEU A 31 -10.94 1.68 -14.01
CA LEU A 31 -11.82 2.84 -14.09
C LEU A 31 -11.25 4.03 -13.31
N GLY A 32 -10.76 3.78 -12.09
CA GLY A 32 -10.13 4.76 -11.23
C GLY A 32 -8.96 5.44 -11.93
N LEU A 33 -8.01 4.70 -12.50
CA LEU A 33 -6.84 5.22 -13.21
C LEU A 33 -7.23 6.09 -14.42
N LEU A 34 -8.27 5.70 -15.18
CA LEU A 34 -8.79 6.50 -16.29
C LEU A 34 -9.38 7.83 -15.80
N VAL A 35 -10.19 7.79 -14.74
CA VAL A 35 -10.79 8.97 -14.12
C VAL A 35 -9.70 9.88 -13.55
N LEU A 36 -8.71 9.30 -12.87
CA LEU A 36 -7.63 10.00 -12.19
C LEU A 36 -6.72 10.71 -13.18
N ARG A 37 -6.38 10.07 -14.31
CA ARG A 37 -5.65 10.71 -15.42
C ARG A 37 -6.36 11.97 -15.94
N SER A 38 -7.66 11.85 -16.21
CA SER A 38 -8.48 12.98 -16.67
C SER A 38 -8.63 14.07 -15.60
N PHE A 39 -8.73 13.69 -14.33
CA PHE A 39 -8.81 14.61 -13.20
C PHE A 39 -7.51 15.40 -13.01
N VAL A 40 -6.37 14.72 -12.96
CA VAL A 40 -5.02 15.31 -12.83
C VAL A 40 -4.76 16.33 -13.92
N ARG A 41 -5.07 15.99 -15.18
CA ARG A 41 -4.91 16.92 -16.32
C ARG A 41 -5.78 18.16 -16.17
N ARG A 42 -7.04 18.02 -15.73
CA ARG A 42 -7.95 19.16 -15.55
C ARG A 42 -7.58 20.06 -14.38
N LYS A 43 -7.02 19.49 -13.30
CA LYS A 43 -6.64 20.23 -12.10
C LYS A 43 -5.19 20.74 -12.11
N GLY A 44 -4.40 20.35 -13.12
CA GLY A 44 -2.99 20.73 -13.19
C GLY A 44 -2.19 20.21 -12.00
N LEU A 45 -2.48 18.99 -11.52
CA LEU A 45 -1.75 18.41 -10.40
C LEU A 45 -0.31 18.10 -10.79
N SER A 46 0.60 18.20 -9.81
CA SER A 46 2.00 17.80 -10.00
C SER A 46 2.08 16.30 -10.29
N LEU A 47 3.17 15.88 -10.96
CA LEU A 47 3.46 14.45 -11.19
C LEU A 47 3.51 13.68 -9.87
N GLN A 48 3.96 14.34 -8.82
CA GLN A 48 4.06 13.79 -7.48
C GLN A 48 2.70 13.57 -6.83
N ASP A 49 1.80 14.56 -6.86
CA ASP A 49 0.43 14.40 -6.36
C ASP A 49 -0.32 13.33 -7.17
N HIS A 50 -0.07 13.23 -8.48
CA HIS A 50 -0.60 12.15 -9.32
C HIS A 50 -0.06 10.78 -8.87
N GLY A 51 1.25 10.64 -8.66
CA GLY A 51 1.87 9.40 -8.19
C GLY A 51 1.33 8.97 -6.82
N SER A 52 1.19 9.90 -5.89
CA SER A 52 0.54 9.68 -4.59
C SER A 52 -0.89 9.17 -4.75
N MET A 53 -1.71 9.81 -5.58
CA MET A 53 -3.09 9.35 -5.81
C MET A 53 -3.14 7.95 -6.43
N VAL A 54 -2.23 7.59 -7.34
CA VAL A 54 -2.13 6.23 -7.87
C VAL A 54 -1.75 5.24 -6.78
N TRP A 55 -0.77 5.57 -5.93
CA TRP A 55 -0.37 4.74 -4.79
C TRP A 55 -1.56 4.44 -3.87
N TRP A 56 -2.30 5.47 -3.45
CA TRP A 56 -3.44 5.31 -2.55
C TRP A 56 -4.58 4.51 -3.19
N LEU A 57 -4.84 4.69 -4.50
CA LEU A 57 -5.83 3.88 -5.22
C LEU A 57 -5.44 2.39 -5.29
N MET A 58 -4.19 2.10 -5.62
CA MET A 58 -3.69 0.72 -5.72
C MET A 58 -3.69 0.02 -4.36
N ASN A 59 -3.28 0.72 -3.29
CA ASN A 59 -3.32 0.17 -1.93
C ASN A 59 -4.76 -0.09 -1.48
N MET A 60 -5.66 0.87 -1.69
CA MET A 60 -7.06 0.73 -1.30
C MET A 60 -7.71 -0.50 -1.94
N LEU A 61 -7.55 -0.69 -3.25
CA LEU A 61 -8.35 -1.64 -4.01
C LEU A 61 -7.65 -2.98 -4.24
N TRP A 62 -6.34 -2.98 -4.50
CA TRP A 62 -5.61 -4.20 -4.84
C TRP A 62 -4.89 -4.79 -3.65
N PHE A 63 -3.94 -4.05 -3.06
CA PHE A 63 -3.07 -4.63 -2.05
C PHE A 63 -3.84 -4.92 -0.76
N HIS A 64 -4.39 -3.89 -0.12
CA HIS A 64 -5.05 -4.05 1.17
C HIS A 64 -6.38 -4.80 1.04
N THR A 65 -7.21 -4.45 0.04
CA THR A 65 -8.50 -5.13 -0.13
C THR A 65 -8.36 -6.47 -0.83
N GLY A 66 -7.72 -6.52 -2.00
CA GLY A 66 -7.62 -7.73 -2.81
C GLY A 66 -6.68 -8.78 -2.24
N CYS A 67 -5.41 -8.42 -2.08
CA CYS A 67 -4.35 -9.33 -1.67
C CYS A 67 -4.49 -9.68 -0.18
N ASP A 68 -4.69 -8.68 0.67
CA ASP A 68 -4.58 -8.91 2.11
C ASP A 68 -5.93 -9.30 2.73
N VAL A 69 -6.98 -8.48 2.57
CA VAL A 69 -8.30 -8.79 3.16
C VAL A 69 -8.99 -9.95 2.44
N LEU A 70 -9.16 -9.90 1.12
CA LEU A 70 -9.93 -10.90 0.39
C LEU A 70 -9.15 -12.21 0.22
N SER A 71 -7.87 -12.14 -0.14
CA SER A 71 -7.03 -13.33 -0.34
C SER A 71 -6.36 -13.84 0.94
N GLY A 72 -5.73 -12.98 1.73
CA GLY A 72 -5.00 -13.38 2.95
C GLY A 72 -5.94 -13.72 4.11
N TYR A 73 -6.79 -12.77 4.51
CA TYR A 73 -7.66 -12.89 5.68
C TYR A 73 -8.89 -13.77 5.42
N LEU A 74 -9.73 -13.37 4.47
CA LEU A 74 -10.99 -14.06 4.15
C LEU A 74 -10.79 -15.31 3.30
N GLN A 75 -9.67 -15.42 2.59
CA GLN A 75 -9.32 -16.58 1.76
C GLN A 75 -10.35 -16.91 0.68
N VAL A 76 -10.99 -15.88 0.11
CA VAL A 76 -12.02 -16.01 -0.94
C VAL A 76 -11.46 -15.93 -2.36
N MET A 77 -10.13 -15.83 -2.51
CA MET A 77 -9.42 -15.79 -3.80
C MET A 77 -8.49 -17.00 -3.92
N PRO A 78 -8.99 -18.20 -4.29
CA PRO A 78 -8.29 -19.46 -4.07
C PRO A 78 -6.86 -19.52 -4.58
N ILE A 79 -6.59 -18.96 -5.76
CA ILE A 79 -5.25 -18.98 -6.35
C ILE A 79 -4.27 -18.08 -5.59
N LEU A 80 -4.69 -16.86 -5.23
CA LEU A 80 -3.83 -15.98 -4.43
C LEU A 80 -3.68 -16.53 -3.02
N THR A 81 -4.74 -17.05 -2.40
CA THR A 81 -4.69 -17.70 -1.10
C THR A 81 -3.68 -18.86 -1.10
N GLU A 82 -3.69 -19.71 -2.12
CA GLU A 82 -2.73 -20.79 -2.27
C GLU A 82 -1.29 -20.27 -2.37
N LEU A 83 -1.06 -19.17 -3.12
CA LEU A 83 0.24 -18.51 -3.19
C LEU A 83 0.68 -17.99 -1.81
N TYR A 84 -0.20 -17.31 -1.07
CA TYR A 84 0.09 -16.85 0.30
C TYR A 84 0.46 -18.00 1.24
N THR A 85 -0.27 -19.12 1.19
CA THR A 85 0.06 -20.31 1.97
C THR A 85 1.42 -20.90 1.60
N ARG A 86 1.81 -20.84 0.33
CA ARG A 86 3.13 -21.30 -0.12
C ARG A 86 4.26 -20.34 0.25
N MET A 87 4.00 -19.03 0.26
CA MET A 87 5.00 -18.00 0.58
C MET A 87 5.25 -17.92 2.10
N THR A 88 4.18 -18.00 2.88
CA THR A 88 4.19 -17.84 4.34
C THR A 88 3.33 -18.92 4.98
N PRO A 89 3.92 -20.02 5.50
CA PRO A 89 3.20 -21.19 6.00
C PRO A 89 2.15 -20.88 7.08
N SER A 90 2.32 -19.78 7.84
CA SER A 90 1.36 -19.33 8.85
C SER A 90 -0.06 -19.12 8.30
N HIS A 91 -0.23 -18.88 6.99
CA HIS A 91 -1.55 -18.80 6.34
C HIS A 91 -2.32 -20.13 6.26
N SER A 92 -1.64 -21.26 6.46
CA SER A 92 -2.29 -22.59 6.52
C SER A 92 -3.11 -22.78 7.79
N HIS A 93 -2.84 -22.00 8.84
CA HIS A 93 -3.61 -22.05 10.07
C HIS A 93 -4.93 -21.29 9.92
N SER A 94 -5.93 -21.75 10.67
CA SER A 94 -7.21 -21.07 10.78
C SER A 94 -7.04 -19.65 11.31
N ARG A 95 -7.96 -18.74 10.96
CA ARG A 95 -8.03 -17.40 11.55
C ARG A 95 -8.04 -17.51 13.08
N TRP A 96 -7.33 -16.59 13.73
CA TRP A 96 -7.15 -16.47 15.18
C TRP A 96 -6.30 -17.57 15.81
N HIS A 97 -5.67 -18.44 15.01
CA HIS A 97 -4.68 -19.37 15.52
C HIS A 97 -3.42 -18.62 15.98
N GLU A 98 -2.81 -19.07 17.07
CA GLU A 98 -1.64 -18.39 17.67
C GLU A 98 -0.51 -18.15 16.66
N ALA A 99 -0.15 -19.19 15.88
CA ALA A 99 0.87 -19.10 14.83
C ALA A 99 0.57 -18.09 13.71
N ARG A 100 -0.70 -17.70 13.53
CA ARG A 100 -1.18 -16.75 12.52
C ARG A 100 -1.57 -15.39 13.10
N SER A 101 -1.64 -15.25 14.42
CA SER A 101 -2.15 -14.06 15.12
C SER A 101 -1.57 -12.73 14.63
N HIS A 102 -0.26 -12.67 14.34
CA HIS A 102 0.40 -11.49 13.76
C HIS A 102 -0.17 -11.10 12.38
N LEU A 103 -0.44 -12.07 11.50
CA LEU A 103 -1.05 -11.82 10.19
C LEU A 103 -2.48 -11.32 10.37
N ASP A 104 -3.27 -11.96 11.23
CA ASP A 104 -4.65 -11.53 11.48
C ASP A 104 -4.72 -10.12 12.07
N ALA A 105 -3.78 -9.75 12.95
CA ALA A 105 -3.70 -8.38 13.46
C ALA A 105 -3.40 -7.36 12.36
N VAL A 106 -2.47 -7.66 11.44
CA VAL A 106 -2.15 -6.82 10.28
C VAL A 106 -3.35 -6.69 9.35
N TYR A 107 -4.03 -7.80 9.03
CA TYR A 107 -5.20 -7.77 8.16
C TYR A 107 -6.36 -6.94 8.71
N LEU A 108 -6.55 -6.93 10.03
CA LEU A 108 -7.55 -6.07 10.66
C LEU A 108 -7.11 -4.60 10.65
N LEU A 109 -5.83 -4.32 10.86
CA LEU A 109 -5.27 -2.97 10.72
C LEU A 109 -5.52 -2.46 9.28
N GLU A 110 -5.24 -3.28 8.28
CA GLU A 110 -5.44 -2.92 6.88
C GLU A 110 -6.91 -2.68 6.56
N ALA A 111 -7.80 -3.60 6.95
CA ALA A 111 -9.23 -3.50 6.68
C ALA A 111 -9.88 -2.27 7.34
N PHE A 112 -9.56 -2.01 8.61
CA PHE A 112 -10.27 -1.02 9.41
C PHE A 112 -9.58 0.33 9.51
N ILE A 113 -8.26 0.40 9.25
CA ILE A 113 -7.48 1.63 9.34
C ILE A 113 -6.92 1.99 7.97
N GLU A 114 -6.15 1.11 7.33
CA GLU A 114 -5.39 1.50 6.12
C GLU A 114 -6.28 1.71 4.89
N VAL A 115 -7.28 0.85 4.66
CA VAL A 115 -8.25 1.03 3.55
C VAL A 115 -9.01 2.35 3.70
N PRO A 116 -9.62 2.68 4.86
CA PRO A 116 -10.21 4.00 5.10
C PRO A 116 -9.22 5.16 4.95
N LEU A 117 -7.99 5.02 5.44
CA LEU A 117 -6.95 6.04 5.25
C LEU A 117 -6.63 6.27 3.77
N CYS A 118 -6.52 5.20 2.96
CA CYS A 118 -6.29 5.34 1.52
C CYS A 118 -7.43 6.10 0.84
N ALA A 119 -8.68 5.78 1.18
CA ALA A 119 -9.85 6.50 0.67
C ALA A 119 -9.84 7.98 1.09
N TRP A 120 -9.53 8.26 2.36
CA TRP A 120 -9.41 9.61 2.88
C TRP A 120 -8.29 10.40 2.18
N MET A 121 -7.14 9.77 1.93
CA MET A 121 -6.03 10.38 1.20
C MET A 121 -6.45 10.78 -0.23
N LEU A 122 -7.15 9.90 -0.95
CA LEU A 122 -7.70 10.22 -2.27
C LEU A 122 -8.62 11.45 -2.22
N VAL A 123 -9.45 11.57 -1.19
CA VAL A 123 -10.32 12.75 -0.98
C VAL A 123 -9.51 14.02 -0.71
N LEU A 124 -8.49 13.96 0.15
CA LEU A 124 -7.63 15.12 0.45
C LEU A 124 -6.88 15.60 -0.79
N PHE A 125 -6.32 14.69 -1.59
CA PHE A 125 -5.68 15.03 -2.86
C PHE A 125 -6.66 15.59 -3.88
N ALA A 126 -7.87 15.01 -3.99
CA ALA A 126 -8.90 15.53 -4.89
C ALA A 126 -9.38 16.93 -4.49
N ARG A 127 -9.43 17.23 -3.19
CA ARG A 127 -9.75 18.57 -2.66
C ARG A 127 -8.57 19.54 -2.68
N GLN A 128 -7.38 19.08 -3.04
CA GLN A 128 -6.12 19.82 -2.94
C GLN A 128 -5.92 20.43 -1.54
N ASP A 129 -6.34 19.69 -0.51
CA ASP A 129 -6.28 20.14 0.88
C ASP A 129 -4.82 20.44 1.28
N PRO A 130 -4.53 21.58 1.94
CA PRO A 130 -3.16 21.92 2.33
C PRO A 130 -2.56 20.93 3.33
N GLY A 131 -3.37 20.27 4.15
CA GLY A 131 -2.97 19.26 5.12
C GLY A 131 -2.67 17.88 4.51
N ARG A 132 -2.94 17.67 3.21
CA ARG A 132 -2.79 16.36 2.55
C ARG A 132 -1.39 15.77 2.72
N HIS A 133 -0.33 16.58 2.66
CA HIS A 133 1.05 16.08 2.78
C HIS A 133 1.39 15.62 4.20
N VAL A 134 0.80 16.26 5.22
CA VAL A 134 0.96 15.85 6.62
C VAL A 134 0.17 14.57 6.87
N ALA A 135 -1.07 14.51 6.39
CA ALA A 135 -1.90 13.30 6.46
C ALA A 135 -1.25 12.13 5.71
N GLU A 136 -0.58 12.40 4.59
CA GLU A 136 0.11 11.39 3.80
C GLU A 136 1.31 10.79 4.55
N VAL A 137 2.09 11.62 5.24
CA VAL A 137 3.17 11.16 6.13
C VAL A 137 2.62 10.25 7.22
N PHE A 138 1.50 10.63 7.85
CA PHE A 138 0.84 9.81 8.85
C PHE A 138 0.40 8.45 8.26
N ALA A 139 -0.35 8.47 7.15
CA ALA A 139 -0.84 7.25 6.51
C ALA A 139 0.31 6.33 6.05
N ALA A 140 1.38 6.90 5.47
CA ALA A 140 2.57 6.15 5.07
C ALA A 140 3.33 5.55 6.27
N THR A 141 3.30 6.20 7.43
CA THR A 141 3.88 5.68 8.67
C THR A 141 3.11 4.47 9.19
N VAL A 142 1.77 4.50 9.07
CA VAL A 142 0.91 3.35 9.42
C VAL A 142 1.25 2.17 8.52
N GLN A 143 1.27 2.37 7.19
CA GLN A 143 1.65 1.33 6.21
C GLN A 143 3.05 0.76 6.47
N PHE A 144 4.02 1.62 6.77
CA PHE A 144 5.38 1.20 7.13
C PHE A 144 5.38 0.30 8.37
N THR A 145 4.64 0.70 9.41
CA THR A 145 4.51 -0.08 10.65
C THR A 145 3.85 -1.43 10.39
N GLY A 146 2.74 -1.45 9.63
CA GLY A 146 2.06 -2.68 9.22
C GLY A 146 3.00 -3.64 8.48
N THR A 147 3.78 -3.12 7.54
CA THR A 147 4.79 -3.88 6.78
C THR A 147 5.85 -4.49 7.69
N VAL A 148 6.36 -3.73 8.66
CA VAL A 148 7.32 -4.23 9.65
C VAL A 148 6.71 -5.38 10.46
N ILE A 149 5.49 -5.22 10.97
CA ILE A 149 4.79 -6.25 11.75
C ILE A 149 4.54 -7.50 10.90
N TYR A 150 4.23 -7.35 9.62
CA TYR A 150 3.98 -8.45 8.70
C TYR A 150 5.26 -9.27 8.42
N TYR A 151 6.37 -8.61 8.06
CA TYR A 151 7.57 -9.31 7.58
C TYR A 151 8.60 -9.68 8.67
N VAL A 152 8.72 -8.89 9.74
CA VAL A 152 9.76 -9.12 10.76
C VAL A 152 9.66 -10.48 11.45
N PRO A 153 8.47 -10.98 11.86
CA PRO A 153 8.37 -12.29 12.49
C PRO A 153 8.94 -13.42 11.63
N GLY A 154 8.60 -13.45 10.34
CA GLY A 154 9.12 -14.44 9.39
C GLY A 154 10.62 -14.31 9.15
N LEU A 155 11.15 -13.08 9.13
CA LEU A 155 12.59 -12.83 9.00
C LEU A 155 13.37 -13.29 10.24
N VAL A 156 12.88 -12.99 11.44
CA VAL A 156 13.51 -13.40 12.71
C VAL A 156 13.53 -14.93 12.84
N LYS A 157 12.46 -15.59 12.41
CA LYS A 157 12.37 -17.05 12.37
C LYS A 157 13.12 -17.69 11.20
N MET A 158 13.71 -16.89 10.31
CA MET A 158 14.34 -17.35 9.07
C MET A 158 13.40 -18.22 8.22
N GLU A 159 12.10 -17.93 8.24
CA GLU A 159 11.11 -18.65 7.45
C GLU A 159 11.35 -18.36 5.96
N ALA A 160 11.83 -19.33 5.20
CA ALA A 160 11.88 -19.24 3.75
C ALA A 160 11.26 -20.51 3.21
N ALA A 161 9.97 -20.45 2.90
CA ALA A 161 9.29 -21.59 2.32
C ALA A 161 9.89 -21.84 0.93
N CYS A 162 9.68 -20.95 -0.07
CA CYS A 162 10.18 -21.05 -1.46
C CYS A 162 10.89 -19.80 -1.98
N TRP A 163 11.38 -19.91 -3.22
CA TRP A 163 11.71 -18.75 -4.06
C TRP A 163 10.61 -17.68 -4.08
N LEU A 164 9.32 -18.05 -4.03
CA LEU A 164 8.22 -17.09 -3.94
C LEU A 164 8.25 -16.28 -2.64
N SER A 165 8.74 -16.84 -1.52
CA SER A 165 8.91 -16.10 -0.26
C SER A 165 9.91 -14.94 -0.41
N HIS A 166 10.91 -15.09 -1.27
CA HIS A 166 11.85 -14.00 -1.56
C HIS A 166 11.22 -12.94 -2.49
N LEU A 167 10.41 -13.37 -3.46
CA LEU A 167 9.67 -12.45 -4.33
C LEU A 167 8.66 -11.63 -3.54
N ASP A 168 7.93 -12.27 -2.61
CA ASP A 168 7.01 -11.62 -1.68
C ASP A 168 7.71 -10.49 -0.90
N ARG A 169 8.84 -10.80 -0.27
CA ARG A 169 9.67 -9.81 0.45
C ARG A 169 10.17 -8.67 -0.44
N LEU A 170 10.55 -8.98 -1.68
CA LEU A 170 10.97 -7.96 -2.64
C LEU A 170 9.80 -7.03 -2.97
N CYS A 171 8.60 -7.57 -3.21
CA CYS A 171 7.39 -6.78 -3.37
C CYS A 171 7.08 -5.95 -2.11
N GLY A 172 7.14 -6.56 -0.93
CA GLY A 172 6.93 -5.90 0.36
C GLY A 172 7.89 -4.73 0.63
N SER A 173 9.11 -4.78 0.08
CA SER A 173 10.08 -3.67 0.22
C SER A 173 9.58 -2.34 -0.35
N VAL A 174 8.61 -2.36 -1.27
CA VAL A 174 8.00 -1.14 -1.83
C VAL A 174 7.29 -0.33 -0.74
N TRP A 175 6.66 -0.99 0.25
CA TRP A 175 6.04 -0.34 1.40
C TRP A 175 7.03 0.18 2.44
N ILE A 176 8.32 -0.09 2.25
CA ILE A 176 9.40 0.55 3.02
C ILE A 176 9.92 1.76 2.24
N LEU A 177 10.22 1.56 0.95
CA LEU A 177 10.82 2.59 0.11
C LEU A 177 9.87 3.77 -0.12
N PHE A 178 8.58 3.51 -0.35
CA PHE A 178 7.61 4.57 -0.64
C PHE A 178 7.39 5.53 0.54
N PRO A 179 7.17 5.06 1.79
CA PRO A 179 7.16 5.94 2.96
C PRO A 179 8.44 6.75 3.15
N ILE A 180 9.62 6.14 2.94
CA ILE A 180 10.90 6.85 3.01
C ILE A 180 10.95 8.00 1.99
N MET A 181 10.49 7.76 0.75
CA MET A 181 10.39 8.82 -0.27
C MET A 181 9.45 9.96 0.15
N ILE A 182 8.29 9.63 0.75
CA ILE A 182 7.35 10.63 1.28
C ILE A 182 7.99 11.44 2.40
N PHE A 183 8.66 10.79 3.36
CA PHE A 183 9.32 11.46 4.48
C PHE A 183 10.42 12.39 3.99
N TRP A 184 11.27 11.91 3.08
CA TRP A 184 12.34 12.71 2.49
C TRP A 184 11.80 13.96 1.80
N ARG A 185 10.73 13.81 1.01
CA ARG A 185 10.07 14.92 0.34
C ARG A 185 9.54 15.95 1.34
N THR A 186 8.80 15.51 2.35
CA THR A 186 8.21 16.43 3.34
C THR A 186 9.29 17.15 4.15
N PHE A 187 10.37 16.44 4.49
CA PHE A 187 11.54 17.01 5.15
C PHE A 187 12.22 18.07 4.28
N ASP A 188 12.47 17.80 3.00
CA ASP A 188 13.09 18.77 2.09
C ASP A 188 12.20 20.00 1.87
N ALA A 189 10.88 19.82 1.76
CA ALA A 189 9.93 20.92 1.66
C ALA A 189 9.96 21.82 2.90
N ALA A 190 9.95 21.23 4.11
CA ALA A 190 10.05 21.98 5.36
C ALA A 190 11.38 22.74 5.47
N ARG A 191 12.49 22.12 5.05
CA ARG A 191 13.82 22.74 5.03
C ARG A 191 13.84 23.99 4.15
N ARG A 192 13.30 23.92 2.92
CA ARG A 192 13.24 25.07 2.00
C ARG A 192 12.43 26.23 2.57
N GLN A 193 11.27 25.95 3.16
CA GLN A 193 10.44 26.97 3.81
C GLN A 193 11.15 27.66 4.99
N GLY A 194 11.94 26.90 5.76
CA GLY A 194 12.77 27.45 6.83
C GLY A 194 13.85 28.40 6.32
N PHE A 195 14.53 28.04 5.23
CA PHE A 195 15.52 28.90 4.59
C PHE A 195 14.91 30.21 4.04
N ASP A 196 13.76 30.13 3.39
CA ASP A 196 13.10 31.32 2.82
C ASP A 196 12.72 32.33 3.92
N LYS A 197 12.18 31.84 5.04
CA LYS A 197 11.86 32.65 6.22
C LYS A 197 13.10 33.29 6.85
N ALA A 198 14.23 32.59 6.89
CA ALA A 198 15.48 33.13 7.41
C ALA A 198 16.07 34.25 6.52
N MET A 199 15.88 34.16 5.20
CA MET A 199 16.41 35.12 4.21
C MET A 199 15.51 36.32 3.97
N THR A 200 14.26 36.31 4.45
CA THR A 200 13.38 37.48 4.48
C THR A 200 13.35 38.04 5.91
N PRO A 201 14.36 38.81 6.35
CA PRO A 201 14.29 39.45 7.65
C PRO A 201 13.02 40.30 7.69
N GLU A 202 12.15 40.03 8.68
CA GLU A 202 10.99 40.85 8.96
C GLU A 202 11.43 42.30 8.94
N LYS A 203 10.97 43.05 7.93
CA LYS A 203 11.04 44.51 7.99
C LYS A 203 10.22 44.88 9.21
N LYS A 204 10.89 45.04 10.37
CA LYS A 204 10.29 45.55 11.59
C LYS A 204 9.59 46.84 11.18
N SER A 205 8.27 46.77 11.07
CA SER A 205 7.41 47.91 10.81
C SER A 205 7.67 48.87 11.96
N LYS A 206 8.52 49.87 11.73
CA LYS A 206 8.68 51.00 12.64
C LYS A 206 7.34 51.74 12.57
N ALA A 207 6.44 51.39 13.50
CA ALA A 207 5.28 52.18 13.78
C ALA A 207 5.75 53.55 14.29
N ALA A 208 5.25 54.59 13.64
CA ALA A 208 5.36 55.98 14.05
C ALA A 208 4.39 56.27 15.19
#